data_AF-A0A8S3J6G2-F1
#
_entry.id   AF-A0A8S3J6G2-F1
#
_cell.length_a   1.000
_cell.length_b   1.000
_cell.length_c   1.000
_cell.angle_alpha   90.00
_cell.angle_beta   90.00
_cell.angle_gamma   90.00
#
_symmetry.space_group_name_H-M   'P 1'
#
loop_
_entity.id
_entity.type
_entity.pdbx_description
1 polymer ?
#
loop_
_entity_poly.entity_id
_entity_poly.type
_entity_poly.pdbx_seq_one_letter_code
_entity_poly.pdbx_strand_id
1 'polypeptide(L)'
;IQLCRTITEKHVQHFVHLIELHGRKVLYIKFLQTIVKAENQYIRNCQDVVMSELVSSDEVLMFYEKGNLSDLAERMQSENERSDSNSLLNYHIQLVHLLAMCTEGKNASTEIKCHSLIGLDDIVLIVTHPDCSPEVKNAYITFLTHCYIDTEVEMKEIYNSQHIYTLIENSFCPDIEK
;
A
#
# COMPACT_ATOMS: atom_id res chain seq x y z
N ILE A 1 2.20 -22.87 5.98
CA ILE A 1 3.49 -22.54 5.27
C ILE A 1 3.74 -23.36 3.97
N GLN A 2 3.44 -24.66 3.90
CA GLN A 2 3.84 -25.52 2.76
C GLN A 2 3.23 -25.12 1.41
N LEU A 3 1.99 -24.62 1.39
CA LEU A 3 1.35 -24.14 0.16
C LEU A 3 2.05 -22.89 -0.39
N CYS A 4 2.29 -21.86 0.44
CA CYS A 4 2.98 -20.64 0.02
C CYS A 4 4.43 -20.88 -0.42
N ARG A 5 5.11 -21.90 0.13
CA ARG A 5 6.43 -22.35 -0.36
C ARG A 5 6.39 -23.05 -1.72
N THR A 6 5.21 -23.53 -2.13
CA THR A 6 4.96 -24.20 -3.42
C THR A 6 4.46 -23.21 -4.48
N ILE A 7 4.09 -21.98 -4.07
CA ILE A 7 3.72 -20.90 -4.98
C ILE A 7 4.97 -20.46 -5.73
N THR A 8 5.00 -20.79 -7.01
CA THR A 8 6.02 -20.35 -7.94
C THR A 8 5.70 -18.95 -8.48
N GLU A 9 6.72 -18.28 -9.00
CA GLU A 9 6.62 -17.00 -9.70
C GLU A 9 5.50 -16.99 -10.77
N LYS A 10 5.34 -18.10 -11.50
CA LYS A 10 4.28 -18.26 -12.51
C LYS A 10 2.87 -18.11 -11.97
N HIS A 11 2.63 -18.49 -10.71
CA HIS A 11 1.32 -18.31 -10.09
C HIS A 11 1.09 -16.82 -9.80
N VAL A 12 2.09 -16.11 -9.27
CA VAL A 12 1.98 -14.67 -9.01
C VAL A 12 1.71 -13.90 -10.31
N GLN A 13 2.50 -14.18 -11.35
CA GLN A 13 2.31 -13.66 -12.72
C GLN A 13 0.88 -13.89 -13.23
N HIS A 14 0.37 -15.11 -13.08
CA HIS A 14 -0.99 -15.42 -13.50
C HIS A 14 -2.03 -14.57 -12.77
N PHE A 15 -1.91 -14.40 -11.45
CA PHE A 15 -2.86 -13.61 -10.68
C PHE A 15 -2.80 -12.12 -10.99
N VAL A 16 -1.61 -11.57 -11.27
CA VAL A 16 -1.46 -10.19 -11.73
C VAL A 16 -2.08 -10.02 -13.12
N HIS A 17 -1.86 -10.96 -14.04
CA HIS A 17 -2.51 -10.96 -15.34
C HIS A 17 -4.04 -11.10 -15.27
N LEU A 18 -4.58 -11.82 -14.29
CA LEU A 18 -6.03 -11.89 -14.08
C LEU A 18 -6.62 -10.52 -13.69
N ILE A 19 -5.86 -9.65 -13.02
CA ILE A 19 -6.29 -8.27 -12.73
C ILE A 19 -6.44 -7.48 -14.02
N GLU A 20 -5.49 -7.62 -14.94
CA GLU A 20 -5.50 -6.96 -16.25
C GLU A 20 -6.67 -7.44 -17.12
N LEU A 21 -6.94 -8.76 -17.13
CA LEU A 21 -7.97 -9.35 -17.98
C LEU A 21 -9.39 -9.24 -17.43
N HIS A 22 -9.57 -9.37 -16.12
CA HIS A 22 -10.89 -9.48 -15.48
C HIS A 22 -11.23 -8.30 -14.58
N GLY A 23 -10.37 -7.28 -14.56
CA GLY A 23 -10.56 -6.06 -13.81
C GLY A 23 -10.07 -6.13 -12.37
N ARG A 24 -10.01 -4.94 -11.78
CA ARG A 24 -9.45 -4.63 -10.46
C ARG A 24 -10.35 -5.11 -9.34
N LYS A 25 -10.24 -6.41 -9.01
CA LYS A 25 -11.01 -7.03 -7.93
C LYS A 25 -10.17 -7.13 -6.66
N VAL A 26 -10.76 -6.71 -5.55
CA VAL A 26 -10.18 -6.79 -4.20
C VAL A 26 -9.73 -8.21 -3.84
N LEU A 27 -10.45 -9.23 -4.33
CA LEU A 27 -10.12 -10.63 -4.07
C LEU A 27 -8.71 -11.02 -4.56
N TYR A 28 -8.27 -10.51 -5.71
CA TYR A 28 -6.95 -10.81 -6.24
C TYR A 28 -5.85 -10.22 -5.36
N ILE A 29 -6.05 -9.00 -4.86
CA ILE A 29 -5.11 -8.36 -3.93
C ILE A 29 -5.03 -9.11 -2.60
N LYS A 30 -6.18 -9.50 -2.02
CA LYS A 30 -6.22 -10.31 -0.78
C LYS A 30 -5.52 -11.65 -0.93
N PHE A 31 -5.63 -12.27 -2.11
CA PHE A 31 -4.89 -13.49 -2.40
C PHE A 31 -3.38 -13.21 -2.38
N LEU A 32 -2.90 -12.18 -3.08
CA LEU A 32 -1.48 -11.79 -3.06
C LEU A 32 -0.98 -11.47 -1.64
N GLN A 33 -1.78 -10.79 -0.81
CA GLN A 33 -1.47 -10.55 0.61
C GLN A 33 -1.23 -11.86 1.39
N THR A 34 -2.04 -12.89 1.13
CA THR A 34 -1.91 -14.22 1.76
C THR A 34 -0.65 -14.96 1.29
N ILE A 35 -0.15 -14.65 0.08
CA ILE A 35 1.09 -15.23 -0.45
C ILE A 35 2.30 -14.61 0.25
N VAL A 36 2.32 -13.28 0.39
CA VAL A 36 3.48 -12.58 0.97
C VAL A 36 3.61 -12.80 2.48
N LYS A 37 2.49 -12.99 3.19
CA LYS A 37 2.45 -13.23 4.65
C LYS A 37 1.55 -14.42 4.96
N ALA A 38 2.13 -15.48 5.52
CA ALA A 38 1.41 -16.67 5.95
C ALA A 38 1.70 -16.97 7.41
N GLU A 39 0.66 -17.18 8.24
CA GLU A 39 0.82 -17.49 9.68
C GLU A 39 1.71 -16.45 10.42
N ASN A 40 1.54 -15.15 10.09
CA ASN A 40 2.37 -14.04 10.58
C ASN A 40 3.87 -14.12 10.22
N GLN A 41 4.26 -14.98 9.27
CA GLN A 41 5.62 -15.03 8.73
C GLN A 41 5.65 -14.47 7.31
N TYR A 42 6.57 -13.54 7.08
CA TYR A 42 6.84 -12.99 5.76
C TYR A 42 7.68 -13.96 4.95
N ILE A 43 7.36 -14.08 3.67
CA ILE A 43 8.10 -14.91 2.74
C ILE A 43 8.81 -13.99 1.75
N ARG A 44 10.08 -13.67 2.04
CA ARG A 44 10.87 -12.66 1.30
C ARG A 44 10.84 -12.85 -0.22
N ASN A 45 11.05 -14.09 -0.68
CA ASN A 45 10.97 -14.41 -2.10
C ASN A 45 9.59 -14.10 -2.72
N CYS A 46 8.50 -14.31 -1.99
CA CYS A 46 7.17 -13.96 -2.44
C CYS A 46 6.96 -12.45 -2.47
N GLN A 47 7.45 -11.71 -1.46
CA GLN A 47 7.41 -10.25 -1.45
C GLN A 47 8.12 -9.67 -2.68
N ASP A 48 9.32 -10.17 -3.00
CA ASP A 48 10.12 -9.68 -4.14
C ASP A 48 9.44 -9.95 -5.48
N VAL A 49 8.88 -11.15 -5.67
CA VAL A 49 8.16 -11.51 -6.89
C VAL A 49 6.89 -10.70 -7.03
N VAL A 50 6.05 -10.64 -5.99
CA VAL A 50 4.80 -9.86 -6.01
C VAL A 50 5.11 -8.40 -6.30
N MET A 51 6.09 -7.80 -5.63
CA MET A 51 6.47 -6.41 -5.87
C MET A 51 6.93 -6.17 -7.31
N SER A 52 7.70 -7.10 -7.89
CA SER A 52 8.19 -6.96 -9.27
C SER A 52 7.05 -7.01 -10.29
N GLU A 53 6.11 -7.93 -10.11
CA GLU A 53 4.95 -8.06 -11.00
C GLU A 53 4.00 -6.87 -10.87
N LEU A 54 3.74 -6.37 -9.65
CA LEU A 54 2.92 -5.18 -9.44
C LEU A 54 3.50 -3.95 -10.13
N VAL A 55 4.82 -3.71 -9.99
CA VAL A 55 5.50 -2.56 -10.62
C VAL A 55 5.55 -2.67 -12.14
N SER A 56 5.46 -3.88 -12.69
CA SER A 56 5.46 -4.08 -14.14
C SER A 56 4.11 -3.81 -14.81
N SER A 57 3.03 -3.62 -14.04
CA SER A 57 1.67 -3.45 -14.56
C SER A 57 1.06 -2.13 -14.10
N ASP A 58 1.01 -1.16 -15.02
CA ASP A 58 0.37 0.14 -14.78
C ASP A 58 -1.12 0.00 -14.44
N GLU A 59 -1.77 -1.03 -15.00
CA GLU A 59 -3.20 -1.33 -14.79
C GLU A 59 -3.52 -1.67 -13.32
N VAL A 60 -2.53 -2.17 -12.58
CA VAL A 60 -2.65 -2.49 -11.15
C VAL A 60 -2.44 -1.23 -10.29
N LEU A 61 -1.60 -0.28 -10.73
CA LEU A 61 -1.06 0.85 -9.98
C LEU A 61 -1.80 2.19 -10.24
N MET A 62 -3.12 2.13 -10.42
CA MET A 62 -3.97 3.22 -10.91
C MET A 62 -3.86 4.60 -10.22
N PHE A 63 -3.56 4.66 -8.91
CA PHE A 63 -3.54 5.92 -8.15
C PHE A 63 -2.16 6.56 -8.04
N TYR A 64 -1.12 5.92 -8.59
CA TYR A 64 0.26 6.41 -8.51
C TYR A 64 0.66 7.25 -9.74
N GLU A 65 -0.25 7.44 -10.70
CA GLU A 65 -0.09 8.43 -11.75
C GLU A 65 -0.36 9.85 -11.20
N LYS A 66 0.52 10.80 -11.55
CA LYS A 66 0.44 12.19 -11.08
C LYS A 66 -0.90 12.84 -11.44
N GLY A 67 -1.70 13.20 -10.43
CA GLY A 67 -2.95 13.93 -10.58
C GLY A 67 -4.18 13.27 -9.91
N ASN A 68 -4.08 11.99 -9.52
CA ASN A 68 -5.22 11.19 -9.06
C ASN A 68 -5.56 11.34 -7.55
N LEU A 69 -4.95 12.31 -6.85
CA LEU A 69 -5.22 12.58 -5.43
C LEU A 69 -6.60 13.21 -5.22
N SER A 70 -7.00 14.11 -6.12
CA SER A 70 -8.35 14.68 -6.11
C SER A 70 -9.41 13.60 -6.34
N ASP A 71 -9.16 12.69 -7.29
CA ASP A 71 -10.04 11.55 -7.56
C ASP A 71 -10.14 10.61 -6.34
N LEU A 72 -9.04 10.39 -5.62
CA LEU A 72 -9.05 9.62 -4.39
C LEU A 72 -9.90 10.29 -3.30
N ALA A 73 -9.78 11.61 -3.14
CA ALA A 73 -10.58 12.38 -2.18
C ALA A 73 -12.09 12.35 -2.53
N GLU A 74 -12.45 12.53 -3.80
CA GLU A 74 -13.84 12.39 -4.26
C GLU A 74 -14.42 11.00 -3.95
N ARG A 75 -13.61 9.95 -4.16
CA ARG A 75 -14.01 8.57 -3.85
C ARG A 75 -14.16 8.33 -2.35
N MET A 76 -13.32 8.93 -1.50
CA MET A 76 -13.47 8.86 -0.05
C MET A 76 -14.76 9.49 0.45
N GLN A 77 -15.31 10.47 -0.27
CA GLN A 77 -16.60 11.10 0.10
C GLN A 77 -17.82 10.34 -0.44
N SER A 78 -17.64 9.42 -1.40
CA SER A 78 -18.73 8.65 -2.00
C SER A 78 -19.19 7.51 -1.09
N GLU A 79 -20.45 7.56 -0.61
CA GLU A 79 -21.04 6.50 0.23
C GLU A 79 -21.09 5.14 -0.49
N ASN A 80 -21.27 5.13 -1.82
CA ASN A 80 -21.26 3.91 -2.62
C ASN A 80 -19.87 3.25 -2.62
N GLU A 81 -18.81 4.03 -2.75
CA GLU A 81 -17.43 3.52 -2.73
C GLU A 81 -17.05 3.02 -1.32
N ARG A 82 -17.55 3.65 -0.27
CA ARG A 82 -17.28 3.25 1.13
C ARG A 82 -18.04 1.98 1.55
N SER A 83 -19.24 1.76 1.02
CA SER A 83 -20.08 0.63 1.39
C SER A 83 -19.81 -0.62 0.53
N ASP A 84 -19.34 -0.46 -0.71
CA ASP A 84 -19.04 -1.59 -1.58
C ASP A 84 -17.65 -2.18 -1.31
N SER A 85 -17.64 -3.44 -0.86
CA SER A 85 -16.43 -4.23 -0.66
C SER A 85 -15.60 -4.50 -1.93
N ASN A 86 -16.14 -4.27 -3.12
CA ASN A 86 -15.44 -4.37 -4.41
C ASN A 86 -15.22 -3.01 -5.08
N SER A 87 -15.40 -1.91 -4.35
CA SER A 87 -15.14 -0.57 -4.86
C SER A 87 -13.67 -0.36 -5.24
N LEU A 88 -13.43 0.64 -6.08
CA LEU A 88 -12.08 1.03 -6.47
C LEU A 88 -11.32 1.65 -5.28
N LEU A 89 -12.04 2.34 -4.39
CA LEU A 89 -11.48 2.82 -3.13
C LEU A 89 -10.96 1.65 -2.26
N ASN A 90 -11.77 0.60 -2.08
CA ASN A 90 -11.33 -0.55 -1.30
C ASN A 90 -10.20 -1.31 -1.99
N TYR A 91 -10.22 -1.41 -3.32
CA TYR A 91 -9.10 -1.96 -4.09
C TYR A 91 -7.79 -1.21 -3.79
N HIS A 92 -7.82 0.12 -3.80
CA HIS A 92 -6.68 0.96 -3.46
C HIS A 92 -6.17 0.73 -2.03
N ILE A 93 -7.08 0.73 -1.05
CA ILE A 93 -6.73 0.48 0.36
C ILE A 93 -6.01 -0.88 0.49
N GLN A 94 -6.55 -1.93 -0.14
CA GLN A 94 -5.94 -3.26 -0.08
C GLN A 94 -4.60 -3.32 -0.82
N LEU A 95 -4.44 -2.56 -1.90
CA LEU A 95 -3.18 -2.45 -2.62
C LEU A 95 -2.10 -1.77 -1.78
N VAL A 96 -2.40 -0.66 -1.12
CA VAL A 96 -1.47 0.02 -0.20
C VAL A 96 -1.06 -0.90 0.94
N HIS A 97 -2.00 -1.67 1.50
CA HIS A 97 -1.67 -2.69 2.49
C HIS A 97 -0.77 -3.79 1.93
N LEU A 98 -1.00 -4.26 0.70
CA LEU A 98 -0.13 -5.25 0.06
C LEU A 98 1.29 -4.70 -0.12
N LEU A 99 1.45 -3.46 -0.56
CA LEU A 99 2.75 -2.81 -0.69
C LEU A 99 3.47 -2.71 0.66
N ALA A 100 2.74 -2.36 1.74
CA ALA A 100 3.30 -2.35 3.09
C ALA A 100 3.75 -3.75 3.53
N MET A 101 2.96 -4.78 3.24
CA MET A 101 3.30 -6.18 3.54
C MET A 101 4.50 -6.67 2.73
N CYS A 102 4.79 -6.09 1.55
CA CYS A 102 5.98 -6.40 0.78
C CYS A 102 7.26 -5.87 1.44
N THR A 103 7.19 -4.72 2.12
CA THR A 103 8.35 -4.10 2.80
C THR A 103 8.52 -4.55 4.25
N GLU A 104 7.44 -5.03 4.88
CA GLU A 104 7.43 -5.54 6.25
C GLU A 104 8.49 -6.64 6.46
N GLY A 105 9.25 -6.55 7.55
CA GLY A 105 10.40 -7.42 7.81
C GLY A 105 11.72 -6.94 7.20
N LYS A 106 11.82 -5.65 6.85
CA LYS A 106 13.04 -4.97 6.38
C LYS A 106 13.56 -5.54 5.06
N ASN A 107 12.69 -5.56 4.06
CA ASN A 107 13.08 -6.02 2.73
C ASN A 107 13.51 -4.84 1.84
N ALA A 108 14.78 -4.44 1.95
CA ALA A 108 15.35 -3.28 1.24
C ALA A 108 15.06 -3.25 -0.28
N SER A 109 15.01 -4.41 -0.96
CA SER A 109 14.72 -4.45 -2.41
C SER A 109 13.32 -3.92 -2.72
N THR A 110 12.34 -4.30 -1.90
CA THR A 110 10.96 -3.83 -2.04
C THR A 110 10.79 -2.41 -1.54
N GLU A 111 11.50 -2.01 -0.47
CA GLU A 111 11.48 -0.63 0.05
C GLU A 111 11.87 0.37 -1.03
N ILE A 112 12.99 0.12 -1.74
CA ILE A 112 13.49 0.98 -2.83
C ILE A 112 12.45 1.13 -3.95
N LYS A 113 11.79 0.03 -4.34
CA LYS A 113 10.74 0.05 -5.36
C LYS A 113 9.53 0.85 -4.86
N CYS A 114 9.11 0.66 -3.62
CA CYS A 114 7.99 1.37 -3.00
C CYS A 114 8.26 2.88 -2.90
N HIS A 115 9.48 3.31 -2.59
CA HIS A 115 9.85 4.74 -2.58
C HIS A 115 9.73 5.41 -3.95
N SER A 116 9.87 4.63 -5.02
CA SER A 116 9.69 5.12 -6.39
C SER A 116 8.22 5.23 -6.79
N LEU A 117 7.32 4.51 -6.09
CA LEU A 117 5.88 4.52 -6.33
C LEU A 117 5.15 5.58 -5.50
N ILE A 118 5.47 5.68 -4.21
CA ILE A 118 4.79 6.55 -3.25
C ILE A 118 5.83 7.35 -2.50
N GLY A 119 5.96 8.63 -2.84
CA GLY A 119 6.85 9.54 -2.14
C GLY A 119 6.36 9.89 -0.74
N LEU A 120 7.27 10.32 0.12
CA LEU A 120 6.92 10.77 1.48
C LEU A 120 5.96 11.96 1.46
N ASP A 121 6.17 12.91 0.54
CA ASP A 121 5.28 14.07 0.34
C ASP A 121 3.84 13.63 0.03
N ASP A 122 3.65 12.63 -0.85
CA ASP A 122 2.34 12.12 -1.24
C ASP A 122 1.62 11.45 -0.06
N ILE A 123 2.36 10.70 0.76
CA ILE A 123 1.82 10.09 1.99
C ILE A 123 1.32 11.17 2.94
N VAL A 124 2.14 12.19 3.21
CA VAL A 124 1.76 13.27 4.13
C VAL A 124 0.55 14.02 3.60
N LEU A 125 0.52 14.33 2.30
CA LEU A 125 -0.61 15.01 1.65
C LEU A 125 -1.91 14.22 1.80
N ILE A 126 -1.90 12.90 1.59
CA ILE A 126 -3.09 12.04 1.72
C ILE A 126 -3.53 11.93 3.17
N VAL A 127 -2.60 11.64 4.08
CA VAL A 127 -2.91 11.39 5.50
C VAL A 127 -3.43 12.65 6.20
N THR A 128 -2.96 13.82 5.81
CA THR A 128 -3.37 15.11 6.38
C THR A 128 -4.54 15.75 5.65
N HIS A 129 -5.06 15.12 4.60
CA HIS A 129 -6.22 15.63 3.89
C HIS A 129 -7.46 15.64 4.82
N PRO A 130 -8.22 16.74 4.89
CA PRO A 130 -9.38 16.87 5.81
C PRO A 130 -10.43 15.77 5.64
N ASP A 131 -10.63 15.32 4.40
CA ASP A 131 -11.61 14.28 4.04
C ASP A 131 -11.02 12.85 4.03
N CYS A 132 -9.80 12.66 4.55
CA CYS A 132 -9.16 11.36 4.55
C CYS A 132 -9.94 10.36 5.41
N SER A 133 -10.42 9.27 4.79
CA SER A 133 -11.14 8.24 5.53
C SER A 133 -10.21 7.50 6.50
N PRO A 134 -10.69 7.04 7.67
CA PRO A 134 -9.87 6.29 8.62
C PRO A 134 -9.20 5.05 8.02
N GLU A 135 -9.88 4.38 7.10
CA GLU A 135 -9.38 3.16 6.44
C GLU A 135 -8.19 3.47 5.52
N VAL A 136 -8.28 4.56 4.74
CA VAL A 136 -7.16 4.99 3.90
C VAL A 136 -6.01 5.49 4.77
N LYS A 137 -6.31 6.33 5.78
CA LYS A 137 -5.30 6.82 6.73
C LYS A 137 -4.52 5.66 7.36
N ASN A 138 -5.22 4.63 7.85
CA ASN A 138 -4.58 3.45 8.44
C ASN A 138 -3.69 2.69 7.45
N ALA A 139 -4.12 2.52 6.20
CA ALA A 139 -3.32 1.86 5.17
C ALA A 139 -2.03 2.63 4.88
N TYR A 140 -2.12 3.95 4.69
CA TYR A 140 -0.95 4.80 4.42
C TYR A 140 0.00 4.94 5.61
N ILE A 141 -0.51 4.99 6.84
CA ILE A 141 0.33 4.97 8.04
C ILE A 141 1.04 3.62 8.21
N THR A 142 0.36 2.51 7.91
CA THR A 142 0.98 1.18 7.91
C THR A 142 2.09 1.10 6.88
N PHE A 143 1.84 1.62 5.67
CA PHE A 143 2.84 1.72 4.62
C PHE A 143 4.04 2.60 5.02
N LEU A 144 3.79 3.81 5.54
CA LEU A 144 4.83 4.70 6.07
C LEU A 144 5.67 4.00 7.14
N THR A 145 5.02 3.26 8.04
CA THR A 145 5.70 2.56 9.13
C THR A 145 6.69 1.53 8.57
N HIS A 146 6.26 0.65 7.67
CA HIS A 146 7.12 -0.44 7.18
C HIS A 146 8.06 -0.02 6.05
N CYS A 147 7.69 0.99 5.26
CA CYS A 147 8.47 1.40 4.10
C CYS A 147 9.44 2.54 4.41
N TYR A 148 9.23 3.31 5.48
CA TYR A 148 10.02 4.50 5.78
C TYR A 148 10.58 4.51 7.22
N ILE A 149 9.81 4.11 8.23
CA ILE A 149 10.23 4.19 9.64
C ILE A 149 11.00 2.95 10.10
N ASP A 150 10.45 1.75 9.89
CA ASP A 150 11.03 0.46 10.30
C ASP A 150 11.73 -0.23 9.12
N THR A 151 12.64 0.49 8.48
CA THR A 151 13.38 0.04 7.29
C THR A 151 14.71 -0.61 7.65
N GLU A 152 15.33 -1.27 6.66
CA GLU A 152 16.69 -1.81 6.79
C GLU A 152 17.73 -0.69 6.92
N VAL A 153 17.56 0.39 6.15
CA VAL A 153 18.42 1.57 6.17
C VAL A 153 17.68 2.74 6.80
N GLU A 154 18.29 3.36 7.81
CA GLU A 154 17.71 4.51 8.50
C GLU A 154 17.49 5.69 7.54
N MET A 155 16.23 6.09 7.39
CA MET A 155 15.83 7.19 6.53
C MET A 155 15.92 8.53 7.25
N LYS A 156 17.09 9.16 7.14
CA LYS A 156 17.37 10.48 7.75
C LYS A 156 16.41 11.59 7.30
N GLU A 157 15.86 11.47 6.10
CA GLU A 157 14.91 12.45 5.56
C GLU A 157 13.66 12.54 6.43
N ILE A 158 13.20 11.45 7.04
CA ILE A 158 12.00 11.46 7.89
C ILE A 158 12.24 12.30 9.15
N TYR A 159 13.44 12.20 9.74
CA TYR A 159 13.78 12.90 10.98
C TYR A 159 14.22 14.36 10.79
N ASN A 160 14.77 14.68 9.61
CA ASN A 160 15.23 16.04 9.30
C ASN A 160 14.16 16.89 8.60
N SER A 161 13.11 16.26 8.07
CA SER A 161 12.07 16.97 7.34
C SER A 161 10.88 17.33 8.22
N GLN A 162 10.10 18.31 7.76
CA GLN A 162 8.87 18.75 8.39
C GLN A 162 7.77 17.66 8.38
N HIS A 163 7.98 16.53 7.70
CA HIS A 163 6.98 15.48 7.50
C HIS A 163 6.49 14.82 8.80
N ILE A 164 7.38 14.40 9.71
CA ILE A 164 6.95 13.85 11.01
C ILE A 164 6.11 14.87 11.77
N TYR A 165 6.57 16.13 11.81
CA TYR A 165 5.89 17.18 12.54
C TYR A 165 4.48 17.43 11.97
N THR A 166 4.36 17.54 10.65
CA THR A 166 3.07 17.69 9.96
C THR A 166 2.15 16.48 10.21
N LEU A 167 2.67 15.25 10.24
CA LEU A 167 1.88 14.07 10.58
C LEU A 167 1.38 14.10 12.03
N ILE A 168 2.25 14.49 12.98
CA ILE A 168 1.90 14.59 14.39
C ILE A 168 0.84 15.67 14.60
N GLU A 169 1.07 16.89 14.13
CA GLU A 169 0.17 18.01 14.37
C GLU A 169 -1.15 17.91 13.59
N ASN A 170 -1.10 17.51 12.33
CA ASN A 170 -2.28 17.59 11.45
C ASN A 170 -3.04 16.26 11.33
N SER A 171 -2.45 15.14 11.74
CA SER A 171 -3.14 13.84 11.71
C SER A 171 -3.30 13.23 13.10
N PHE A 172 -2.23 13.05 13.87
CA PHE A 172 -2.32 12.30 15.12
C PHE A 172 -2.95 13.09 16.28
N CYS A 173 -2.60 14.37 16.46
CA CYS A 173 -3.17 15.21 17.52
C CYS A 173 -4.71 15.37 17.41
N PRO A 174 -5.29 15.69 16.23
CA PRO A 174 -6.74 15.80 16.08
C PRO A 174 -7.50 14.49 16.32
N ASP A 175 -6.85 13.34 16.09
CA ASP A 175 -7.44 12.01 16.29
C ASP A 175 -7.42 11.59 17.78
N ILE A 176 -6.48 12.11 18.59
CA ILE A 176 -6.38 11.84 20.04
C ILE A 176 -7.37 12.69 20.86
N GLU A 177 -7.74 13.87 20.35
CA GLU A 177 -8.64 14.81 21.03
C GLU A 177 -10.15 14.52 20.81
N LYS A 178 -10.49 13.44 20.09
CA LYS A 178 -11.86 12.96 19.88
C LYS A 178 -12.19 11.73 20.72
#